data_AF-A0AAW0XMH7-F1
#
_entry.id   AF-A0AAW0XMH7-F1
#
_cell.length_a   1.000
_cell.length_b   1.000
_cell.length_c   1.000
_cell.angle_alpha   90.00
_cell.angle_beta   90.00
_cell.angle_gamma   90.00
#
_symmetry.space_group_name_H-M   'P 1'
#
loop_
_entity.id
_entity.type
_entity.pdbx_description
1 polymer ?
#
loop_
_entity_poly.entity_id
_entity_poly.type
_entity_poly.pdbx_seq_one_letter_code
_entity_poly.pdbx_strand_id
1 'polypeptide(L)'
;MPVSWTYCSTPVFAWAVGSQGEMYPETTGLPLGEEYSGATYFLMETHYDNPSLQPGIVDSSGLRIFYTENLRQYDAGVIMLGQAISPLTIIPPHREWLSVGICQSDCTRQGLPEGGVEVFLGVLHSHLLGSYMRLRQVRGDQELPSILKDMNYDFNLQQSRSLKNFTILPGDALILECGYDSTKRDFPTFGGLSTNEEMCLAFLTYYPRVDLFLCSSSP
;
A
#
# COMPACT_ATOMS: atom_id res chain seq x y z
N MET A 1 21.93 5.30 -9.31
CA MET A 1 21.32 3.96 -9.45
C MET A 1 21.22 3.62 -10.92
N PRO A 2 21.32 2.34 -11.33
CA PRO A 2 21.12 1.93 -12.72
C PRO A 2 19.74 2.40 -13.23
N VAL A 3 19.67 2.84 -14.49
CA VAL A 3 18.40 3.29 -15.11
C VAL A 3 17.35 2.19 -15.09
N SER A 4 17.75 0.92 -15.20
CA SER A 4 16.84 -0.22 -15.13
C SER A 4 16.05 -0.30 -13.81
N TRP A 5 16.55 0.26 -12.71
CA TRP A 5 15.89 0.21 -11.41
C TRP A 5 14.67 1.13 -11.35
N THR A 6 14.58 2.15 -12.21
CA THR A 6 13.41 3.04 -12.24
C THR A 6 12.14 2.34 -12.74
N TYR A 7 12.28 1.15 -13.33
CA TYR A 7 11.15 0.31 -13.75
C TYR A 7 10.64 -0.61 -12.63
N CYS A 8 11.36 -0.72 -11.50
CA CYS A 8 10.94 -1.50 -10.33
C CYS A 8 10.18 -0.61 -9.34
N SER A 9 9.02 -0.09 -9.76
CA SER A 9 8.22 0.87 -8.97
C SER A 9 7.14 0.25 -8.12
N THR A 10 6.83 -1.04 -8.31
CA THR A 10 5.71 -1.71 -7.64
C THR A 10 6.24 -2.67 -6.58
N PRO A 11 5.99 -2.41 -5.28
CA PRO A 11 6.31 -3.37 -4.23
C PRO A 11 5.34 -4.56 -4.32
N VAL A 12 5.83 -5.68 -4.85
CA VAL A 12 5.06 -6.93 -4.96
C VAL A 12 5.19 -7.81 -3.72
N PHE A 13 6.22 -7.57 -2.91
CA PHE A 13 6.40 -8.13 -1.58
C PHE A 13 6.71 -6.97 -0.64
N ALA A 14 5.97 -6.86 0.46
CA ALA A 14 6.19 -5.83 1.45
C ALA A 14 6.25 -6.44 2.84
N TRP A 15 7.07 -5.83 3.70
CA TRP A 15 7.09 -6.10 5.12
C TRP A 15 7.27 -4.77 5.84
N ALA A 16 6.51 -4.58 6.91
CA ALA A 16 6.62 -3.43 7.79
C ALA A 16 6.63 -3.91 9.24
N VAL A 17 7.02 -3.02 10.15
CA VAL A 17 7.17 -3.33 11.57
C VAL A 17 5.89 -3.97 12.14
N GLY A 18 6.07 -5.07 12.86
CA GLY A 18 4.98 -5.85 13.45
C GLY A 18 4.29 -6.84 12.50
N SER A 19 4.61 -6.85 11.21
CA SER A 19 4.09 -7.84 10.27
C SER A 19 4.72 -9.22 10.47
N GLN A 20 3.92 -10.27 10.35
CA GLN A 20 4.31 -11.68 10.33
C GLN A 20 4.45 -12.24 8.90
N GLY A 21 4.30 -11.37 7.89
CA GLY A 21 4.24 -11.76 6.49
C GLY A 21 2.83 -12.07 6.03
N GLU A 22 2.74 -12.60 4.81
CA GLU A 22 1.49 -12.77 4.07
C GLU A 22 1.47 -14.13 3.37
N MET A 23 0.29 -14.75 3.32
CA MET A 23 0.06 -15.99 2.57
C MET A 23 -1.14 -15.80 1.65
N TYR A 24 -1.00 -16.21 0.39
CA TYR A 24 -2.07 -16.09 -0.59
C TYR A 24 -3.04 -17.27 -0.48
N PRO A 25 -4.33 -17.08 -0.84
CA PRO A 25 -5.28 -18.17 -0.97
C PRO A 25 -4.79 -19.23 -1.96
N GLU A 26 -5.22 -20.49 -1.79
CA GLU A 26 -4.79 -21.60 -2.65
C GLU A 26 -5.12 -21.41 -4.14
N THR A 27 -6.08 -20.54 -4.46
CA THR A 27 -6.50 -20.24 -5.84
C THR A 27 -5.64 -19.19 -6.53
N THR A 28 -4.76 -18.48 -5.80
CA THR A 28 -4.11 -17.26 -6.28
C THR A 28 -2.60 -17.29 -6.06
N GLY A 29 -1.81 -16.79 -7.02
CA GLY A 29 -0.35 -16.71 -6.93
C GLY A 29 0.18 -15.46 -7.61
N LEU A 30 1.36 -14.99 -7.21
CA LEU A 30 2.11 -14.01 -8.00
C LEU A 30 2.99 -14.77 -9.00
N PRO A 31 2.83 -14.59 -10.32
CA PRO A 31 3.67 -15.28 -11.29
C PRO A 31 5.13 -14.83 -11.18
N LEU A 32 6.06 -15.78 -11.29
CA LEU A 32 7.51 -15.57 -11.27
C LEU A 32 8.07 -16.06 -12.61
N GLY A 33 9.00 -15.32 -13.22
CA GLY A 33 9.58 -15.66 -14.53
C GLY A 33 8.78 -15.11 -15.73
N GLU A 34 9.50 -14.56 -16.70
CA GLU A 34 8.93 -13.92 -17.90
C GLU A 34 8.07 -14.88 -18.73
N GLU A 35 8.44 -16.16 -18.79
CA GLU A 35 7.68 -17.22 -19.47
C GLU A 35 6.28 -17.46 -18.87
N TYR A 36 6.06 -16.99 -17.64
CA TYR A 36 4.77 -17.03 -16.93
C TYR A 36 4.17 -15.63 -16.74
N SER A 37 4.65 -14.61 -17.47
CA SER A 37 4.24 -13.20 -17.31
C SER A 37 4.59 -12.61 -15.92
N GLY A 38 5.56 -13.21 -15.24
CA GLY A 38 6.12 -12.79 -13.96
C GLY A 38 7.42 -12.01 -14.10
N ALA A 39 7.95 -11.53 -12.97
CA ALA A 39 9.28 -10.92 -12.92
C ALA A 39 10.38 -11.99 -12.78
N THR A 40 11.48 -11.82 -13.51
CA THR A 40 12.69 -12.66 -13.39
C THR A 40 13.67 -12.10 -12.35
N TYR A 41 13.68 -10.78 -12.17
CA TYR A 41 14.56 -10.07 -11.24
C TYR A 41 13.73 -9.27 -10.26
N PHE A 42 14.20 -9.21 -9.02
CA PHE A 42 13.57 -8.43 -7.95
C PHE A 42 14.56 -7.41 -7.41
N LEU A 43 14.08 -6.19 -7.20
CA LEU A 43 14.80 -5.17 -6.46
C LEU A 43 14.35 -5.28 -4.99
N MET A 44 15.29 -5.53 -4.08
CA MET A 44 15.02 -5.47 -2.64
C MET A 44 15.42 -4.09 -2.12
N GLU A 45 14.44 -3.36 -1.61
CA GLU A 45 14.64 -2.10 -0.91
C GLU A 45 14.48 -2.32 0.59
N THR A 46 15.40 -1.79 1.40
CA THR A 46 15.37 -1.92 2.85
C THR A 46 15.53 -0.54 3.48
N HIS A 47 14.56 -0.17 4.31
CA HIS A 47 14.57 1.11 5.01
C HIS A 47 15.24 0.95 6.39
N TYR A 48 16.42 1.53 6.55
CA TYR A 48 17.15 1.54 7.82
C TYR A 48 16.92 2.86 8.55
N ASP A 49 16.35 2.79 9.75
CA ASP A 49 16.31 3.92 10.68
C ASP A 49 17.48 3.79 11.68
N ASN A 50 18.53 4.59 11.48
CA ASN A 50 19.75 4.59 12.31
C ASN A 50 19.93 5.95 13.02
N PRO A 51 19.06 6.31 13.98
CA PRO A 51 19.09 7.64 14.62
C PRO A 51 20.37 7.90 15.42
N SER A 52 21.03 6.84 15.91
CA SER A 52 22.30 6.93 16.64
C SER A 52 23.53 7.02 15.73
N LEU A 53 23.34 6.96 14.40
CA LEU A 53 24.41 6.96 13.39
C LEU A 53 25.53 5.96 13.70
N GLN A 54 25.17 4.77 14.19
CA GLN A 54 26.14 3.75 14.59
C GLN A 54 26.94 3.27 13.36
N PRO A 55 28.27 3.39 13.38
CA PRO A 55 29.11 2.95 12.27
C PRO A 55 29.39 1.44 12.34
N GLY A 56 29.71 0.84 11.19
CA GLY A 56 30.23 -0.52 11.13
C GLY A 56 29.20 -1.63 11.35
N ILE A 57 27.90 -1.33 11.31
CA ILE A 57 26.85 -2.34 11.31
C ILE A 57 26.83 -3.04 9.95
N VAL A 58 26.95 -4.37 9.96
CA VAL A 58 26.74 -5.22 8.79
C VAL A 58 25.43 -5.94 8.97
N ASP A 59 24.53 -5.79 8.00
CA ASP A 59 23.22 -6.41 7.98
C ASP A 59 23.10 -7.36 6.79
N SER A 60 22.32 -8.42 6.97
CA SER A 60 21.96 -9.38 5.93
C SER A 60 20.48 -9.73 6.01
N SER A 61 19.65 -8.74 6.35
CA SER A 61 18.20 -8.89 6.41
C SER A 61 17.61 -9.10 5.02
N GLY A 62 16.40 -9.67 4.97
CA GLY A 62 15.70 -9.90 3.72
C GLY A 62 14.37 -10.61 3.91
N LEU A 63 13.80 -11.07 2.81
CA LEU A 63 12.51 -11.76 2.78
C LEU A 63 12.68 -13.24 2.46
N ARG A 64 11.82 -14.08 3.01
CA ARG A 64 11.68 -15.49 2.61
C ARG A 64 10.43 -15.63 1.75
N ILE A 65 10.63 -16.02 0.49
CA ILE A 65 9.55 -16.25 -0.47
C ILE A 65 9.27 -17.74 -0.58
N PHE A 66 8.03 -18.14 -0.36
CA PHE A 66 7.56 -19.50 -0.60
C PHE A 66 6.84 -19.54 -1.94
N TYR A 67 7.25 -20.45 -2.83
CA TYR A 67 6.70 -20.56 -4.18
C TYR A 67 6.40 -22.01 -4.56
N THR A 68 5.69 -22.20 -5.67
CA THR A 68 5.34 -23.51 -6.23
C THR A 68 5.46 -23.48 -7.74
N GLU A 69 5.79 -24.62 -8.34
CA GLU A 69 5.82 -24.80 -9.81
C GLU A 69 4.40 -24.97 -10.41
N ASN A 70 3.40 -25.26 -9.56
CA ASN A 70 2.01 -25.40 -10.00
C ASN A 70 1.34 -24.03 -10.08
N LEU A 71 1.07 -23.57 -11.30
CA LEU A 71 0.34 -22.33 -11.54
C LEU A 71 -1.03 -22.35 -10.85
N ARG A 72 -1.37 -21.23 -10.22
CA ARG A 72 -2.66 -21.05 -9.56
C ARG A 72 -3.71 -20.60 -10.58
N GLN A 73 -4.98 -20.62 -10.16
CA GLN A 73 -6.08 -20.26 -11.05
C GLN A 73 -6.04 -18.78 -11.45
N TYR A 74 -5.63 -17.91 -10.53
CA TYR A 74 -5.57 -16.46 -10.76
C TYR A 74 -4.22 -15.88 -10.41
N ASP A 75 -3.74 -14.97 -11.27
CA ASP A 75 -2.57 -14.15 -10.98
C ASP A 75 -2.96 -12.99 -10.06
N ALA A 76 -2.17 -12.79 -9.01
CA ALA A 76 -2.31 -11.66 -8.10
C ALA A 76 -1.62 -10.41 -8.63
N GLY A 77 -2.20 -9.26 -8.32
CA GLY A 77 -1.58 -7.94 -8.42
C GLY A 77 -1.64 -7.19 -7.09
N VAL A 78 -0.91 -6.08 -7.01
CA VAL A 78 -0.97 -5.13 -5.89
C VAL A 78 -1.28 -3.74 -6.44
N ILE A 79 -2.31 -3.09 -5.90
CA ILE A 79 -2.61 -1.67 -6.15
C ILE A 79 -2.18 -0.90 -4.91
N MET A 80 -1.28 0.05 -5.09
CA MET A 80 -1.01 1.10 -4.11
C MET A 80 -1.97 2.27 -4.36
N LEU A 81 -2.67 2.71 -3.32
CA LEU A 81 -3.57 3.86 -3.39
C LEU A 81 -3.38 4.78 -2.18
N GLY A 82 -3.89 6.01 -2.30
CA GLY A 82 -3.87 6.99 -1.23
C GLY A 82 -3.34 8.35 -1.70
N GLN A 83 -2.55 9.00 -0.86
CA GLN A 83 -1.90 10.25 -1.23
C GLN A 83 -0.56 10.01 -1.91
N ALA A 84 -0.26 10.79 -2.93
CA ALA A 84 1.07 10.80 -3.52
C ALA A 84 2.10 11.20 -2.45
N ILE A 85 3.21 10.48 -2.40
CA ILE A 85 4.33 10.78 -1.49
C ILE A 85 4.97 12.08 -1.99
N SER A 86 4.67 13.19 -1.32
CA SER A 86 5.02 14.52 -1.78
C SER A 86 5.07 15.51 -0.61
N PRO A 87 6.02 16.45 -0.60
CA PRO A 87 6.07 17.52 0.39
C PRO A 87 4.88 18.50 0.28
N LEU A 88 4.04 18.37 -0.75
CA LEU A 88 2.78 19.13 -0.86
C LEU A 88 1.71 18.64 0.10
N THR A 89 1.84 17.41 0.63
CA THR A 89 1.03 16.94 1.75
C THR A 89 1.55 17.59 3.03
N ILE A 90 0.72 18.40 3.69
CA ILE A 90 1.11 19.17 4.88
C ILE A 90 0.15 18.83 6.03
N ILE A 91 0.73 18.38 7.14
CA ILE A 91 0.02 18.15 8.40
C ILE A 91 0.42 19.28 9.37
N PRO A 92 -0.50 20.17 9.75
CA PRO A 92 -0.22 21.27 10.67
C PRO A 92 0.11 20.76 12.08
N PRO A 93 0.91 21.50 12.88
CA PRO A 93 1.22 21.13 14.26
C PRO A 93 0.05 21.41 15.22
N HIS A 94 0.14 20.85 16.44
CA HIS A 94 -0.73 21.13 17.58
C HIS A 94 -2.23 20.80 17.39
N ARG A 95 -2.57 19.79 16.59
CA ARG A 95 -3.96 19.36 16.42
C ARG A 95 -4.09 17.92 15.94
N GLU A 96 -5.31 17.42 15.93
CA GLU A 96 -5.66 16.30 15.07
C GLU A 96 -5.88 16.81 13.65
N TRP A 97 -5.53 15.99 12.67
CA TRP A 97 -5.65 16.32 11.25
C TRP A 97 -6.15 15.13 10.46
N LEU A 98 -6.91 15.41 9.40
CA LEU A 98 -7.39 14.40 8.47
C LEU A 98 -6.85 14.74 7.09
N SER A 99 -6.11 13.80 6.51
CA SER A 99 -5.78 13.81 5.08
C SER A 99 -6.57 12.75 4.34
N VAL A 100 -6.84 13.03 3.06
CA VAL A 100 -7.60 12.13 2.19
C VAL A 100 -6.84 11.91 0.89
N GLY A 101 -6.64 10.64 0.53
CA GLY A 101 -6.17 10.22 -0.78
C GLY A 101 -7.32 9.63 -1.60
N ILE A 102 -7.40 9.97 -2.89
CA ILE A 102 -8.52 9.58 -3.75
C ILE A 102 -7.99 8.87 -4.99
N CYS A 103 -8.44 7.63 -5.16
CA CYS A 103 -8.47 6.95 -6.44
C CYS A 103 -9.77 7.31 -7.14
N GLN A 104 -9.72 8.20 -8.13
CA GLN A 104 -10.91 8.66 -8.84
C GLN A 104 -11.52 7.55 -9.70
N SER A 105 -12.84 7.65 -9.94
CA SER A 105 -13.59 6.69 -10.74
C SER A 105 -13.06 6.53 -12.17
N ASP A 106 -12.49 7.59 -12.76
CA ASP A 106 -11.89 7.49 -14.09
C ASP A 106 -10.65 6.61 -14.11
N CYS A 107 -9.89 6.54 -13.02
CA CYS A 107 -8.70 5.69 -12.92
C CYS A 107 -9.10 4.21 -12.89
N THR A 108 -10.09 3.84 -12.08
CA THR A 108 -10.61 2.46 -12.05
C THR A 108 -11.34 2.12 -13.34
N ARG A 109 -12.04 3.08 -13.96
CA ARG A 109 -12.73 2.88 -15.25
C ARG A 109 -11.77 2.54 -16.38
N GLN A 110 -10.58 3.13 -16.38
CA GLN A 110 -9.56 2.89 -17.41
C GLN A 110 -8.68 1.69 -17.09
N GLY A 111 -8.38 1.46 -15.80
CA GLY A 111 -7.41 0.45 -15.37
C GLY A 111 -7.97 -0.93 -15.03
N LEU A 112 -9.29 -1.07 -14.87
CA LEU A 112 -9.92 -2.34 -14.48
C LEU A 112 -10.73 -2.97 -15.62
N PRO A 113 -10.79 -4.32 -15.71
CA PRO A 113 -11.64 -5.03 -16.66
C PRO A 113 -13.11 -4.91 -16.28
N GLU A 114 -14.03 -5.21 -17.21
CA GLU A 114 -15.48 -5.13 -16.99
C GLU A 114 -15.97 -5.88 -15.74
N GLY A 115 -15.38 -7.05 -15.47
CA GLY A 115 -15.66 -7.85 -14.26
C GLY A 115 -15.02 -7.34 -12.97
N GLY A 116 -14.18 -6.30 -13.05
CA GLY A 116 -13.43 -5.75 -11.93
C GLY A 116 -12.35 -6.68 -11.39
N VAL A 117 -11.94 -6.40 -10.16
CA VAL A 117 -10.94 -7.18 -9.41
C VAL A 117 -11.44 -7.50 -8.02
N GLU A 118 -11.10 -8.69 -7.53
CA GLU A 118 -11.38 -9.19 -6.19
C GLU A 118 -10.19 -8.95 -5.27
N VAL A 119 -10.38 -8.12 -4.26
CA VAL A 119 -9.35 -7.81 -3.25
C VAL A 119 -9.49 -8.79 -2.08
N PHE A 120 -8.38 -9.40 -1.67
CA PHE A 120 -8.36 -10.41 -0.59
C PHE A 120 -7.37 -10.10 0.54
N LEU A 121 -6.37 -9.24 0.30
CA LEU A 121 -5.49 -8.70 1.34
C LEU A 121 -5.43 -7.18 1.29
N GLY A 122 -5.27 -6.56 2.44
CA GLY A 122 -5.07 -5.13 2.58
C GLY A 122 -4.06 -4.77 3.65
N VAL A 123 -3.14 -3.86 3.32
CA VAL A 123 -2.19 -3.25 4.25
C VAL A 123 -2.49 -1.76 4.32
N LEU A 124 -2.54 -1.19 5.53
CA LEU A 124 -2.63 0.24 5.77
C LEU A 124 -1.25 0.73 6.24
N HIS A 125 -0.80 1.87 5.70
CA HIS A 125 0.52 2.41 5.97
C HIS A 125 0.49 3.93 6.18
N SER A 126 1.04 4.34 7.32
CA SER A 126 1.29 5.71 7.78
C SER A 126 2.52 5.70 8.68
N HIS A 127 3.19 6.85 8.86
CA HIS A 127 4.29 6.97 9.81
C HIS A 127 3.78 7.31 11.23
N LEU A 128 4.61 7.96 12.05
CA LEU A 128 4.45 8.07 13.50
C LEU A 128 3.22 8.85 13.97
N LEU A 129 2.66 9.74 13.15
CA LEU A 129 1.49 10.54 13.48
C LEU A 129 0.18 9.79 13.22
N GLY A 130 0.19 8.71 12.44
CA GLY A 130 -1.01 7.96 12.08
C GLY A 130 -1.75 7.45 13.31
N SER A 131 -3.03 7.80 13.45
CA SER A 131 -3.87 7.41 14.58
C SER A 131 -5.06 6.53 14.17
N TYR A 132 -5.60 6.76 12.97
CA TYR A 132 -6.58 5.87 12.35
C TYR A 132 -6.50 5.95 10.83
N MET A 133 -6.94 4.89 10.16
CA MET A 133 -7.01 4.82 8.71
C MET A 133 -8.25 4.06 8.25
N ARG A 134 -8.92 4.53 7.21
CA ARG A 134 -10.12 3.87 6.67
C ARG A 134 -10.19 3.99 5.17
N LEU A 135 -10.31 2.84 4.49
CA LEU A 135 -10.63 2.78 3.08
C LEU A 135 -12.15 2.75 2.88
N ARG A 136 -12.64 3.66 2.05
CA ARG A 136 -14.03 3.75 1.61
C ARG A 136 -14.09 3.46 0.12
N GLN A 137 -15.14 2.76 -0.28
CA GLN A 137 -15.43 2.46 -1.68
C GLN A 137 -16.76 3.11 -2.05
N VAL A 138 -16.77 3.87 -3.14
CA VAL A 138 -17.95 4.58 -3.63
C VAL A 138 -18.26 4.09 -5.04
N ARG A 139 -19.49 3.60 -5.25
CA ARG A 139 -20.00 3.13 -6.54
C ARG A 139 -21.15 4.02 -6.99
N GLY A 140 -20.92 4.82 -8.03
CA GLY A 140 -21.84 5.89 -8.40
C GLY A 140 -22.00 6.88 -7.24
N ASP A 141 -23.22 7.06 -6.74
CA ASP A 141 -23.53 7.95 -5.61
C ASP A 141 -23.62 7.21 -4.26
N GLN A 142 -23.32 5.91 -4.22
CA GLN A 142 -23.44 5.09 -3.01
C GLN A 142 -22.08 4.72 -2.43
N GLU A 143 -21.87 5.04 -1.16
CA GLU A 143 -20.78 4.47 -0.38
C GLU A 143 -21.12 3.04 0.06
N LEU A 144 -20.24 2.10 -0.26
CA LEU A 144 -20.32 0.70 0.16
C LEU A 144 -19.72 0.52 1.56
N PRO A 145 -20.08 -0.56 2.28
CA PRO A 145 -19.52 -0.83 3.60
C PRO A 145 -17.97 -0.85 3.57
N SER A 146 -17.34 -0.13 4.49
CA SER A 146 -15.88 -0.11 4.60
C SER A 146 -15.34 -1.45 5.15
N ILE A 147 -14.45 -2.07 4.38
CA ILE A 147 -13.90 -3.41 4.66
C ILE A 147 -12.50 -3.33 5.27
N LEU A 148 -11.68 -2.38 4.82
CA LEU A 148 -10.34 -2.16 5.37
C LEU A 148 -10.33 -0.87 6.20
N LYS A 149 -10.31 -1.02 7.53
CA LYS A 149 -10.21 0.11 8.47
C LYS A 149 -9.45 -0.28 9.73
N ASP A 150 -8.73 0.68 10.29
CA ASP A 150 -8.14 0.63 11.61
C ASP A 150 -8.44 1.93 12.35
N MET A 151 -9.21 1.86 13.43
CA MET A 151 -9.56 3.04 14.22
C MET A 151 -8.57 3.30 15.36
N ASN A 152 -7.58 2.43 15.55
CA ASN A 152 -6.52 2.54 16.55
C ASN A 152 -5.20 2.11 15.89
N TYR A 153 -4.86 2.76 14.78
CA TYR A 153 -3.68 2.42 14.01
C TYR A 153 -2.43 2.61 14.88
N ASP A 154 -1.55 1.62 14.85
CA ASP A 154 -0.24 1.67 15.50
C ASP A 154 0.84 1.46 14.44
N PHE A 155 1.73 2.44 14.30
CA PHE A 155 2.89 2.37 13.41
C PHE A 155 3.72 1.09 13.62
N ASN A 156 3.74 0.53 14.82
CA ASN A 156 4.50 -0.68 15.16
C ASN A 156 3.76 -1.98 14.81
N LEU A 157 2.52 -1.90 14.29
CA LEU A 157 1.70 -3.04 13.89
C LEU A 157 1.09 -2.83 12.50
N GLN A 158 1.92 -3.00 11.47
CA GLN A 158 1.51 -2.86 10.07
C GLN A 158 1.32 -4.22 9.40
N GLN A 159 0.49 -5.06 10.03
CA GLN A 159 0.18 -6.41 9.55
C GLN A 159 -0.79 -6.37 8.36
N SER A 160 -0.50 -7.18 7.34
CA SER A 160 -1.44 -7.46 6.24
C SER A 160 -2.67 -8.18 6.77
N ARG A 161 -3.85 -7.70 6.37
CA ARG A 161 -5.14 -8.21 6.83
C ARG A 161 -5.79 -9.01 5.73
N SER A 162 -6.12 -10.27 6.04
CA SER A 162 -7.06 -11.05 5.24
C SER A 162 -8.43 -10.41 5.31
N LEU A 163 -8.95 -10.04 4.14
CA LEU A 163 -10.24 -9.40 4.01
C LEU A 163 -11.27 -10.43 3.58
N LYS A 164 -12.53 -10.21 3.96
CA LYS A 164 -13.63 -10.83 3.22
C LYS A 164 -13.59 -10.22 1.82
N ASN A 165 -13.44 -11.07 0.80
CA ASN A 165 -13.24 -10.61 -0.57
C ASN A 165 -14.27 -9.54 -0.96
N PHE A 166 -13.77 -8.49 -1.61
CA PHE A 166 -14.62 -7.45 -2.17
C PHE A 166 -14.16 -7.03 -3.55
N THR A 167 -15.14 -6.71 -4.37
CA THR A 167 -14.94 -6.38 -5.77
C THR A 167 -14.79 -4.88 -5.96
N ILE A 168 -13.71 -4.45 -6.61
CA ILE A 168 -13.58 -3.10 -7.16
C ILE A 168 -13.97 -3.19 -8.64
N LEU A 169 -15.00 -2.45 -9.03
CA LEU A 169 -15.49 -2.40 -10.41
C LEU A 169 -14.98 -1.15 -11.15
N PRO A 170 -14.92 -1.17 -12.49
CA PRO A 170 -14.67 0.02 -13.28
C PRO A 170 -15.65 1.15 -12.94
N GLY A 171 -15.12 2.33 -12.61
CA GLY A 171 -15.92 3.49 -12.23
C GLY A 171 -16.18 3.61 -10.73
N ASP A 172 -15.70 2.68 -9.90
CA ASP A 172 -15.68 2.88 -8.44
C ASP A 172 -14.62 3.91 -8.06
N ALA A 173 -14.91 4.78 -7.10
CA ALA A 173 -13.91 5.63 -6.46
C ALA A 173 -13.47 5.00 -5.12
N LEU A 174 -12.17 5.05 -4.83
CA LEU A 174 -11.62 4.60 -3.55
C LEU A 174 -11.07 5.81 -2.80
N ILE A 175 -11.46 5.95 -1.53
CA ILE A 175 -11.11 7.10 -0.70
C ILE A 175 -10.41 6.56 0.54
N LEU A 176 -9.13 6.88 0.69
CA LEU A 176 -8.36 6.55 1.88
C LEU A 176 -8.32 7.75 2.81
N GLU A 177 -8.90 7.60 3.98
CA GLU A 177 -8.82 8.56 5.08
C GLU A 177 -7.66 8.18 5.99
N CYS A 178 -6.80 9.15 6.31
CA CYS A 178 -5.71 9.02 7.27
C CYS A 178 -5.83 10.10 8.33
N GLY A 179 -6.16 9.69 9.54
CA GLY A 179 -6.16 10.54 10.72
C GLY A 179 -4.77 10.60 11.33
N TYR A 180 -4.37 11.81 11.73
CA TYR A 180 -3.08 12.10 12.34
C TYR A 180 -3.26 12.80 13.69
N ASP A 181 -2.44 12.42 14.67
CA ASP A 181 -2.28 13.16 15.92
C ASP A 181 -0.95 13.93 15.91
N SER A 182 -0.98 15.19 15.48
CA SER A 182 0.17 16.09 15.51
C SER A 182 0.16 17.01 16.74
N THR A 183 -0.60 16.71 17.79
CA THR A 183 -0.74 17.58 18.98
C THR A 183 0.60 17.87 19.67
N LYS A 184 1.54 16.91 19.58
CA LYS A 184 2.88 16.98 20.16
C LYS A 184 3.98 17.46 19.19
N ARG A 185 3.63 17.83 17.96
CA ARG A 185 4.58 18.40 16.99
C ARG A 185 4.59 19.92 17.11
N ASP A 186 5.77 20.53 17.11
CA ASP A 186 5.94 21.99 17.15
C ASP A 186 5.97 22.62 15.74
N PHE A 187 6.28 21.83 14.71
CA PHE A 187 6.39 22.27 13.32
C PHE A 187 5.50 21.43 12.40
N PRO A 188 5.10 21.98 11.23
CA PRO A 188 4.40 21.20 10.21
C PRO A 188 5.19 19.94 9.83
N THR A 189 4.45 18.85 9.63
CA THR A 189 5.00 17.60 9.11
C THR A 189 4.61 17.46 7.65
N PHE A 190 5.58 17.19 6.80
CA PHE A 190 5.40 17.08 5.36
C PHE A 190 5.29 15.62 4.93
N GLY A 191 4.66 15.37 3.79
CA GLY A 191 4.66 14.05 3.17
C GLY A 191 6.04 13.69 2.64
N GLY A 192 6.49 12.45 2.85
CA GLY A 192 7.83 12.02 2.46
C GLY A 192 8.19 10.60 2.90
N LEU A 193 9.45 10.22 2.71
CA LEU A 193 9.95 8.86 2.91
C LEU A 193 10.49 8.62 4.33
N SER A 194 10.89 9.67 5.04
CA SER A 194 11.47 9.55 6.38
C SER A 194 10.42 9.22 7.44
N THR A 195 10.78 8.46 8.46
CA THR A 195 9.94 8.16 9.64
C THR A 195 9.36 9.42 10.31
N ASN A 196 10.02 10.58 10.20
CA ASN A 196 9.55 11.85 10.78
C ASN A 196 8.64 12.66 9.83
N GLU A 197 8.65 12.34 8.53
CA GLU A 197 7.68 12.78 7.53
C GLU A 197 6.44 11.86 7.61
N GLU A 198 5.45 12.04 6.74
CA GLU A 198 4.24 11.22 6.75
C GLU A 198 3.86 10.60 5.40
N MET A 199 3.05 9.54 5.50
CA MET A 199 2.42 8.87 4.37
C MET A 199 0.95 8.58 4.66
N CYS A 200 0.17 8.41 3.60
CA CYS A 200 -1.21 7.96 3.64
C CYS A 200 -1.43 6.95 2.52
N LEU A 201 -1.12 5.67 2.77
CA LEU A 201 -1.12 4.64 1.75
C LEU A 201 -1.92 3.41 2.17
N ALA A 202 -2.54 2.76 1.18
CA ALA A 202 -3.05 1.41 1.32
C ALA A 202 -2.54 0.55 0.16
N PHE A 203 -2.17 -0.68 0.48
CA PHE A 203 -1.78 -1.69 -0.51
C PHE A 203 -2.86 -2.75 -0.54
N LEU A 204 -3.49 -2.94 -1.70
CA LEU A 204 -4.54 -3.93 -1.91
C LEU A 204 -4.00 -5.05 -2.80
N THR A 205 -3.99 -6.27 -2.28
CA THR A 205 -3.66 -7.46 -3.09
C THR A 205 -4.94 -8.07 -3.64
N TYR A 206 -4.98 -8.26 -4.95
CA TYR A 206 -6.19 -8.61 -5.68
C TYR A 206 -5.92 -9.59 -6.82
N TYR A 207 -7.00 -10.12 -7.40
CA TYR A 207 -6.98 -10.86 -8.65
C TYR A 207 -8.23 -10.55 -9.50
N PRO A 208 -8.23 -10.76 -10.83
CA PRO A 208 -7.07 -11.06 -11.66
C PRO A 208 -6.12 -9.85 -11.77
N ARG A 209 -4.83 -10.11 -11.94
CA ARG A 209 -3.80 -9.07 -12.14
C ARG A 209 -4.11 -8.17 -13.34
N VAL A 210 -3.92 -6.86 -13.17
CA VAL A 210 -4.08 -5.85 -14.23
C VAL A 210 -2.88 -4.88 -14.24
N ASP A 211 -2.79 -4.04 -15.28
CA ASP A 211 -1.74 -3.02 -15.44
C ASP A 211 -2.08 -1.70 -14.70
N LEU A 212 -2.75 -1.80 -13.56
CA LEU A 212 -2.99 -0.68 -12.64
C LEU A 212 -2.28 -0.97 -11.31
N PHE A 213 -1.17 -0.27 -11.08
CA PHE A 213 -0.34 -0.45 -9.87
C PHE A 213 -0.43 0.72 -8.89
N LEU A 214 -0.71 1.93 -9.39
CA LEU A 214 -0.78 3.16 -8.60
C LEU A 214 -2.08 3.89 -8.88
N CYS A 215 -2.83 4.19 -7.82
CA CYS A 215 -3.99 5.07 -7.88
C CYS A 215 -3.97 6.08 -6.72
N SER A 216 -3.28 7.19 -6.93
CA SER A 216 -3.06 8.21 -5.89
C SER A 216 -3.51 9.61 -6.33
N SER A 217 -3.80 10.47 -5.36
CA SER A 217 -4.03 11.90 -5.58
C SER A 217 -3.02 12.77 -4.84
N SER A 218 -2.78 13.98 -5.31
CA SER A 218 -2.05 15.04 -4.59
C SER A 218 -3.01 16.19 -4.27
N PRO A 219 -2.78 16.94 -3.17
CA PRO A 219 -3.41 18.24 -2.95
C PRO A 219 -3.17 19.24 -4.08
#